data_AF-A0A1F5AUY8-F1
#
_entry.id   AF-A0A1F5AUY8-F1
#
_cell.length_a   1.000
_cell.length_b   1.000
_cell.length_c   1.000
_cell.angle_alpha   90.00
_cell.angle_beta   90.00
_cell.angle_gamma   90.00
#
_symmetry.space_group_name_H-M   'P 1'
#
loop_
_entity.id
_entity.type
_entity.pdbx_description
1 polymer ?
#
loop_
_entity_poly.entity_id
_entity_poly.type
_entity_poly.pdbx_seq_one_letter_code
_entity_poly.pdbx_strand_id
1 'polypeptide(L)'
;MRLRPDAGQAGSPVDIGSRRELFVDDFLIERIMGGAGLRLHHPEPREIVLVHDAPWEGSGSGYHSIFRDGDLYRMYYKAWHLDVQPPGQVNMDSHPLYCCYAESDDGLHWRKPDLGLFEFRGSRKNNITMAPGKVGAADPDPGHPAVFKDENPDCPPGACYKAILRSNNPHGLLAYSSADGLRWTPLSETPVITDGAFDSQNLAFWDAACAQLLGPSFS
;
A
#
# COMPACT_ATOMS: atom_id res chain seq x y z
N MET A 1 -9.73 7.42 32.17
CA MET A 1 -10.88 7.76 33.03
C MET A 1 -11.19 9.25 32.84
N ARG A 2 -12.07 9.59 31.90
CA ARG A 2 -12.63 10.95 31.76
C ARG A 2 -14.05 10.92 32.30
N LEU A 3 -14.39 11.94 33.08
CA LEU A 3 -15.65 12.08 33.82
C LEU A 3 -16.83 12.23 32.84
N ARG A 4 -17.95 11.57 33.16
CA ARG A 4 -19.22 11.67 32.44
C ARG A 4 -19.81 13.08 32.56
N PRO A 5 -20.34 13.68 31.49
CA PRO A 5 -21.35 14.72 31.62
C PRO A 5 -22.66 14.10 32.08
N ASP A 6 -23.42 14.85 32.87
CA ASP A 6 -24.74 14.47 33.38
C ASP A 6 -25.72 14.10 32.25
N ALA A 7 -26.55 13.09 32.54
CA ALA A 7 -27.69 12.72 31.71
C ALA A 7 -28.75 13.83 31.78
N GLY A 8 -28.74 14.78 30.83
CA GLY A 8 -29.70 15.88 30.88
C GLY A 8 -29.77 16.86 29.71
N GLN A 9 -28.94 16.74 28.67
CA GLN A 9 -29.09 17.61 27.50
C GLN A 9 -28.91 16.81 26.21
N ALA A 10 -30.02 16.49 25.54
CA ALA A 10 -29.99 16.01 24.18
C ALA A 10 -29.44 17.14 23.30
N GLY A 11 -28.19 17.01 22.87
CA GLY A 11 -27.61 17.90 21.87
C GLY A 11 -28.39 17.80 20.57
N SER A 12 -28.41 18.86 19.76
CA SER A 12 -28.95 18.78 18.40
C SER A 12 -28.22 17.69 17.61
N PRO A 13 -28.91 16.91 16.76
CA PRO A 13 -28.28 15.90 15.93
C PRO A 13 -27.07 16.48 15.19
N VAL A 14 -25.96 15.74 15.19
CA VAL A 14 -24.78 16.11 14.39
C VAL A 14 -25.13 15.92 12.92
N ASP A 15 -25.13 17.00 12.14
CA ASP A 15 -25.30 16.91 10.69
C ASP A 15 -24.02 16.35 10.07
N ILE A 16 -24.13 15.14 9.53
CA ILE A 16 -23.04 14.45 8.83
C ILE A 16 -23.19 14.51 7.31
N GLY A 17 -24.28 15.09 6.78
CA GLY A 17 -24.61 15.07 5.37
C GLY A 17 -24.60 13.65 4.77
N SER A 18 -23.79 13.44 3.73
CA SER A 18 -23.63 12.14 3.05
C SER A 18 -22.34 11.39 3.45
N ARG A 19 -21.64 11.85 4.50
CA ARG A 19 -20.40 11.24 4.96
C ARG A 19 -20.67 9.84 5.51
N ARG A 20 -19.85 8.87 5.09
CA ARG A 20 -19.85 7.53 5.68
C ARG A 20 -19.11 7.58 7.00
N GLU A 21 -19.74 7.07 8.05
CA GLU A 21 -19.18 7.04 9.40
C GLU A 21 -19.11 5.60 9.90
N LEU A 22 -18.05 5.29 10.65
CA LEU A 22 -17.93 4.01 11.33
C LEU A 22 -18.65 4.09 12.69
N PHE A 23 -19.39 3.04 13.04
CA PHE A 23 -20.03 2.91 14.34
C PHE A 23 -19.06 2.29 15.36
N VAL A 24 -17.97 2.99 15.65
CA VAL A 24 -16.90 2.51 16.56
C VAL A 24 -17.06 2.97 18.00
N ASP A 25 -17.87 4.01 18.24
CA ASP A 25 -18.15 4.59 19.55
C ASP A 25 -19.59 5.13 19.62
N ASP A 26 -19.91 5.84 20.70
CA ASP A 26 -21.23 6.41 20.98
C ASP A 26 -21.38 7.89 20.54
N PHE A 27 -20.39 8.48 19.87
CA PHE A 27 -20.40 9.92 19.55
C PHE A 27 -21.57 10.32 18.64
N LEU A 28 -21.88 9.49 17.63
CA LEU A 28 -23.00 9.71 16.70
C LEU A 28 -24.27 8.96 17.10
N ILE A 29 -24.31 8.34 18.28
CA ILE A 29 -25.39 7.47 18.72
C ILE A 29 -26.10 8.10 19.91
N GLU A 30 -27.30 8.64 19.68
CA GLU A 30 -28.14 9.17 20.77
C GLU A 30 -28.59 8.05 21.72
N ARG A 31 -29.02 6.91 21.17
CA ARG A 31 -29.53 5.78 21.98
C ARG A 31 -29.48 4.45 21.24
N ILE A 32 -29.12 3.40 21.97
CA ILE A 32 -29.27 1.99 21.57
C ILE A 32 -30.37 1.36 22.44
N MET A 33 -31.31 0.63 21.83
CA MET A 33 -32.43 -0.01 22.54
C MET A 33 -32.66 -1.45 22.10
N GLY A 34 -33.30 -2.24 22.96
CA GLY A 34 -33.65 -3.63 22.68
C GLY A 34 -32.41 -4.52 22.59
N GLY A 35 -32.34 -5.34 21.54
CA GLY A 35 -31.19 -6.23 21.27
C GLY A 35 -30.09 -5.63 20.39
N ALA A 36 -30.17 -4.34 20.05
CA ALA A 36 -29.14 -3.67 19.26
C ALA A 36 -27.87 -3.45 20.11
N GLY A 37 -26.71 -3.46 19.46
CA GLY A 37 -25.43 -3.20 20.12
C GLY A 37 -24.30 -3.07 19.11
N LEU A 38 -23.29 -2.29 19.47
CA LEU A 38 -22.07 -2.20 18.70
C LEU A 38 -21.28 -3.50 18.88
N ARG A 39 -20.93 -4.13 17.76
CA ARG A 39 -20.13 -5.35 17.74
C ARG A 39 -18.96 -5.16 16.79
N LEU A 40 -17.77 -5.42 17.31
CA LEU A 40 -16.62 -5.61 16.45
C LEU A 40 -16.79 -6.93 15.71
N HIS A 41 -16.96 -6.85 14.40
CA HIS A 41 -17.02 -8.05 13.56
C HIS A 41 -15.62 -8.64 13.42
N HIS A 42 -15.50 -9.95 13.65
CA HIS A 42 -14.26 -10.66 13.38
C HIS A 42 -14.20 -10.99 11.89
N PRO A 43 -13.04 -10.76 11.23
CA PRO A 43 -12.86 -11.22 9.87
C PRO A 43 -12.94 -12.75 9.85
N GLU A 44 -13.74 -13.27 8.93
CA GLU A 44 -13.76 -14.69 8.63
C GLU A 44 -12.72 -14.97 7.55
N PRO A 45 -11.73 -15.85 7.78
CA PRO A 45 -10.87 -16.31 6.71
C PRO A 45 -11.70 -16.90 5.56
N ARG A 46 -11.39 -16.49 4.35
CA ARG A 46 -12.04 -16.92 3.10
C ARG A 46 -11.06 -17.69 2.24
N GLU A 47 -11.44 -17.94 0.99
CA GLU A 47 -10.61 -18.59 -0.01
C GLU A 47 -9.25 -17.89 -0.20
N ILE A 48 -8.26 -18.67 -0.64
CA ILE A 48 -6.97 -18.13 -1.06
C ILE A 48 -7.15 -17.49 -2.43
N VAL A 49 -7.05 -16.16 -2.49
CA VAL A 49 -7.26 -15.37 -3.71
C VAL A 49 -6.00 -15.19 -4.57
N LEU A 50 -4.82 -15.35 -3.96
CA LEU A 50 -3.52 -15.27 -4.65
C LEU A 50 -2.49 -16.13 -3.92
N VAL A 51 -1.77 -16.96 -4.68
CA VAL A 51 -0.61 -17.72 -4.21
C VAL A 51 0.65 -17.06 -4.74
N HIS A 52 1.71 -16.95 -3.93
CA HIS A 52 3.01 -16.37 -4.32
C HIS A 52 4.06 -17.48 -4.48
N ASP A 53 4.04 -18.15 -5.62
CA ASP A 53 4.82 -19.36 -5.92
C ASP A 53 5.72 -19.22 -7.16
N ALA A 54 5.74 -18.05 -7.80
CA ALA A 54 6.60 -17.83 -8.95
C ALA A 54 8.08 -17.72 -8.53
N PRO A 55 9.02 -18.15 -9.38
CA PRO A 55 10.44 -18.18 -9.02
C PRO A 55 11.06 -16.85 -8.56
N TRP A 56 10.53 -15.71 -9.03
CA TRP A 56 10.96 -14.37 -8.63
C TRP A 56 10.21 -13.82 -7.41
N GLU A 57 9.09 -14.42 -7.02
CA GLU A 57 8.37 -14.06 -5.80
C GLU A 57 9.09 -14.60 -4.57
N GLY A 58 9.68 -15.78 -4.70
CA GLY A 58 10.41 -16.43 -3.63
C GLY A 58 9.49 -17.17 -2.65
N SER A 59 9.81 -17.10 -1.37
CA SER A 59 9.09 -17.82 -0.29
C SER A 59 8.35 -16.87 0.66
N GLY A 60 8.46 -15.56 0.45
CA GLY A 60 7.86 -14.53 1.27
C GLY A 60 7.24 -13.40 0.44
N SER A 61 6.15 -12.84 0.95
CA SER A 61 5.43 -11.70 0.34
C SER A 61 4.87 -10.80 1.44
N GLY A 62 4.48 -9.58 1.08
CA GLY A 62 3.91 -8.60 2.00
C GLY A 62 3.67 -7.24 1.34
N TYR A 63 3.26 -6.26 2.16
CA TYR A 63 3.06 -4.87 1.74
C TYR A 63 2.18 -4.72 0.50
N HIS A 64 1.05 -5.42 0.50
CA HIS A 64 0.08 -5.36 -0.59
C HIS A 64 -0.60 -3.99 -0.63
N SER A 65 -0.40 -3.23 -1.70
CA SER A 65 -1.21 -2.06 -2.03
C SER A 65 -2.29 -2.48 -3.00
N ILE A 66 -3.57 -2.42 -2.58
CA ILE A 66 -4.71 -2.84 -3.39
C ILE A 66 -5.68 -1.68 -3.54
N PHE A 67 -6.06 -1.35 -4.77
CA PHE A 67 -7.09 -0.35 -5.04
C PHE A 67 -7.84 -0.66 -6.33
N ARG A 68 -9.07 -0.15 -6.43
CA ARG A 68 -9.88 -0.21 -7.65
C ARG A 68 -9.53 0.97 -8.56
N ASP A 69 -9.39 0.69 -9.84
CA ASP A 69 -9.10 1.64 -10.91
C ASP A 69 -10.03 1.34 -12.11
N GLY A 70 -11.14 2.08 -12.19
CA GLY A 70 -12.20 1.80 -13.14
C GLY A 70 -12.83 0.43 -12.87
N ASP A 71 -12.75 -0.46 -13.87
CA ASP A 71 -13.28 -1.83 -13.79
C ASP A 71 -12.25 -2.86 -13.29
N LEU A 72 -11.01 -2.43 -13.00
CA LEU A 72 -9.93 -3.30 -12.59
C LEU A 72 -9.54 -3.05 -11.13
N TYR A 73 -9.32 -4.10 -10.38
CA TYR A 73 -8.58 -4.08 -9.12
C TYR A 73 -7.10 -4.29 -9.41
N ARG A 74 -6.26 -3.42 -8.86
CA ARG A 74 -4.80 -3.46 -9.00
C ARG A 74 -4.18 -3.84 -7.67
N MET A 75 -3.16 -4.67 -7.70
CA MET A 75 -2.37 -5.08 -6.54
C MET A 75 -0.89 -4.93 -6.84
N TYR A 76 -0.18 -4.29 -5.91
CA TYR A 76 1.28 -4.22 -5.88
C TYR A 76 1.75 -4.91 -4.61
N TYR A 77 2.81 -5.71 -4.68
CA TYR A 77 3.26 -6.47 -3.51
C TYR A 77 4.76 -6.74 -3.53
N LYS A 78 5.31 -6.94 -2.34
CA LYS A 78 6.71 -7.33 -2.12
C LYS A 78 6.90 -8.78 -2.54
N ALA A 79 7.97 -9.03 -3.28
CA ALA A 79 8.51 -10.36 -3.54
C ALA A 79 9.86 -10.53 -2.83
N TRP A 80 10.03 -11.65 -2.11
CA TRP A 80 11.18 -11.91 -1.26
C TRP A 80 11.45 -13.41 -1.11
N HIS A 81 12.71 -13.82 -1.18
CA HIS A 81 13.11 -15.19 -0.91
C HIS A 81 13.89 -15.32 0.38
N LEU A 82 13.39 -16.19 1.24
CA LEU A 82 14.04 -16.66 2.45
C LEU A 82 14.42 -18.12 2.27
N ASP A 83 15.72 -18.40 2.29
CA ASP A 83 16.28 -19.74 2.35
C ASP A 83 16.75 -20.04 3.77
N VAL A 84 16.14 -21.02 4.44
CA VAL A 84 16.47 -21.39 5.82
C VAL A 84 17.44 -22.57 5.79
N GLN A 85 18.70 -22.28 6.05
CA GLN A 85 19.78 -23.26 6.05
C GLN A 85 20.01 -23.80 7.48
N PRO A 86 20.24 -25.12 7.67
CA PRO A 86 20.61 -25.66 8.98
C PRO A 86 21.85 -24.96 9.55
N PRO A 87 21.91 -24.64 10.86
CA PRO A 87 20.97 -24.97 11.94
C PRO A 87 19.89 -23.88 12.21
N GLY A 88 19.47 -23.11 11.21
CA GLY A 88 18.44 -22.06 11.33
C GLY A 88 18.88 -20.68 10.82
N GLN A 89 19.92 -20.62 10.00
CA GLN A 89 20.41 -19.39 9.39
C GLN A 89 19.51 -19.02 8.21
N VAL A 90 19.04 -17.77 8.17
CA VAL A 90 18.20 -17.28 7.08
C VAL A 90 19.09 -16.55 6.07
N ASN A 91 19.11 -17.06 4.84
CA ASN A 91 19.75 -16.44 3.69
C ASN A 91 18.70 -15.72 2.84
N MET A 92 18.99 -14.48 2.45
CA MET A 92 18.12 -13.61 1.67
C MET A 92 18.70 -13.27 0.29
N ASP A 93 19.84 -13.85 -0.07
CA ASP A 93 20.63 -13.46 -1.24
C ASP A 93 20.27 -14.24 -2.52
N SER A 94 19.27 -15.13 -2.45
CA SER A 94 18.87 -15.97 -3.60
C SER A 94 18.40 -15.15 -4.81
N HIS A 95 17.74 -14.03 -4.53
CA HIS A 95 17.46 -12.95 -5.48
C HIS A 95 17.13 -11.69 -4.69
N PRO A 96 17.30 -10.48 -5.27
CA PRO A 96 16.93 -9.26 -4.57
C PRO A 96 15.43 -9.16 -4.32
N LEU A 97 15.04 -8.16 -3.52
CA LEU A 97 13.64 -7.78 -3.38
C LEU A 97 13.09 -7.22 -4.70
N TYR A 98 11.81 -7.47 -4.96
CA TYR A 98 11.08 -6.91 -6.10
C TYR A 98 9.73 -6.35 -5.66
N CYS A 99 9.21 -5.39 -6.42
CA CYS A 99 7.80 -5.04 -6.41
C CYS A 99 7.14 -5.75 -7.61
N CYS A 100 6.12 -6.55 -7.34
CA CYS A 100 5.37 -7.29 -8.34
C CYS A 100 3.93 -6.76 -8.45
N TYR A 101 3.28 -7.07 -9.57
CA TYR A 101 1.94 -6.58 -9.90
C TYR A 101 0.95 -7.72 -10.18
N ALA A 102 -0.27 -7.59 -9.69
CA ALA A 102 -1.39 -8.47 -10.05
C ALA A 102 -2.65 -7.64 -10.30
N GLU A 103 -3.58 -8.20 -11.07
CA GLU A 103 -4.83 -7.54 -11.44
C GLU A 103 -6.03 -8.50 -11.34
N SER A 104 -7.22 -7.94 -11.12
CA SER A 104 -8.46 -8.70 -10.96
C SER A 104 -9.66 -7.86 -11.41
N ASP A 105 -10.70 -8.49 -11.95
CA ASP A 105 -11.95 -7.78 -12.32
C ASP A 105 -12.96 -7.75 -11.16
N ASP A 106 -12.80 -8.64 -10.18
CA ASP A 106 -13.77 -8.86 -9.09
C ASP A 106 -13.16 -8.76 -7.68
N GLY A 107 -11.83 -8.62 -7.59
CA GLY A 107 -11.09 -8.58 -6.32
C GLY A 107 -10.90 -9.94 -5.66
N LEU A 108 -11.41 -11.02 -6.26
CA LEU A 108 -11.35 -12.39 -5.75
C LEU A 108 -10.43 -13.28 -6.59
N HIS A 109 -10.50 -13.15 -7.92
CA HIS A 109 -9.67 -13.92 -8.85
C HIS A 109 -8.56 -13.03 -9.39
N TRP A 110 -7.34 -13.27 -8.95
CA TRP A 110 -6.17 -12.47 -9.32
C TRP A 110 -5.33 -13.15 -10.39
N ARG A 111 -4.82 -12.33 -11.31
CA ARG A 111 -3.95 -12.73 -12.42
C ARG A 111 -2.63 -11.97 -12.33
N LYS A 112 -1.53 -12.66 -12.61
CA LYS A 112 -0.19 -12.08 -12.69
C LYS A 112 0.19 -11.93 -14.17
N PRO A 113 0.08 -10.74 -14.77
CA PRO A 113 0.37 -10.56 -16.19
C PRO A 113 1.87 -10.69 -16.49
N ASP A 114 2.20 -11.20 -17.68
CA ASP A 114 3.56 -11.16 -18.21
C ASP A 114 3.90 -9.72 -18.65
N LEU A 115 4.56 -8.97 -17.79
CA LEU A 115 4.84 -7.54 -18.02
C LEU A 115 6.01 -7.31 -18.99
N GLY A 116 6.97 -8.23 -19.07
CA GLY A 116 8.12 -8.08 -19.99
C GLY A 116 9.14 -7.02 -19.58
N LEU A 117 9.01 -6.41 -18.39
CA LEU A 117 9.75 -5.21 -17.99
C LEU A 117 11.15 -5.50 -17.45
N PHE A 118 11.29 -6.54 -16.62
CA PHE A 118 12.54 -6.89 -15.96
C PHE A 118 12.93 -8.34 -16.26
N GLU A 119 14.23 -8.58 -16.36
CA GLU A 119 14.75 -9.93 -16.57
C GLU A 119 14.93 -10.65 -15.23
N PHE A 120 14.50 -11.91 -15.19
CA PHE A 120 14.76 -12.85 -14.11
C PHE A 120 15.20 -14.18 -14.71
N ARG A 121 16.42 -14.63 -14.37
CA ARG A 121 17.01 -15.90 -14.85
C ARG A 121 16.89 -16.09 -16.38
N GLY A 122 17.22 -15.04 -17.15
CA GLY A 122 17.23 -15.08 -18.62
C GLY A 122 15.86 -14.95 -19.30
N SER A 123 14.79 -14.69 -18.55
CA SER A 123 13.44 -14.46 -19.09
C SER A 123 12.82 -13.17 -18.55
N ARG A 124 12.03 -12.49 -19.37
CA ARG A 124 11.21 -11.34 -18.97
C ARG A 124 9.73 -11.69 -18.74
N LYS A 125 9.38 -12.99 -18.81
CA LYS A 125 8.03 -13.49 -18.55
C LYS A 125 7.79 -13.57 -17.04
N ASN A 126 7.48 -12.41 -16.47
CA ASN A 126 7.19 -12.21 -15.05
C ASN A 126 6.35 -10.95 -14.88
N ASN A 127 5.86 -10.74 -13.66
CA ASN A 127 5.04 -9.59 -13.27
C ASN A 127 5.80 -8.57 -12.40
N ILE A 128 7.12 -8.48 -12.54
CA ILE A 128 7.94 -7.50 -11.83
C ILE A 128 7.70 -6.11 -12.42
N THR A 129 7.37 -5.13 -11.57
CA THR A 129 7.18 -3.72 -11.96
C THR A 129 8.28 -2.81 -11.42
N MET A 130 8.99 -3.22 -10.36
CA MET A 130 10.22 -2.56 -9.92
C MET A 130 11.25 -3.59 -9.46
N ALA A 131 12.50 -3.35 -9.84
CA ALA A 131 13.67 -4.11 -9.43
C ALA A 131 14.75 -3.15 -8.88
N PRO A 132 15.77 -3.67 -8.17
CA PRO A 132 16.84 -2.81 -7.66
C PRO A 132 17.53 -2.05 -8.78
N GLY A 133 17.83 -0.78 -8.52
CA GLY A 133 18.54 0.09 -9.45
C GLY A 133 18.80 1.43 -8.79
N LYS A 134 19.97 2.01 -9.02
CA LYS A 134 20.31 3.32 -8.46
C LYS A 134 19.47 4.42 -9.12
N VAL A 135 19.09 5.40 -8.32
CA VAL A 135 18.52 6.66 -8.80
C VAL A 135 19.44 7.77 -8.30
N GLY A 136 20.28 8.32 -9.19
CA GLY A 136 21.37 9.18 -8.77
C GLY A 136 22.29 8.46 -7.75
N ALA A 137 22.48 9.07 -6.58
CA ALA A 137 23.21 8.45 -5.47
C ALA A 137 22.34 7.48 -4.63
N ALA A 138 21.02 7.50 -4.81
CA ALA A 138 20.07 6.77 -4.00
C ALA A 138 19.93 5.29 -4.35
N ASP A 139 19.61 4.49 -3.34
CA ASP A 139 19.52 3.04 -3.39
C ASP A 139 18.12 2.56 -2.99
N PRO A 140 17.12 2.75 -3.86
CA PRO A 140 15.75 2.37 -3.60
C PRO A 140 15.60 0.86 -3.40
N ASP A 141 14.87 0.50 -2.35
CA ASP A 141 14.45 -0.84 -2.03
C ASP A 141 13.03 -1.09 -2.57
N PRO A 142 12.89 -1.87 -3.66
CA PRO A 142 11.59 -2.17 -4.25
C PRO A 142 10.75 -3.14 -3.39
N GLY A 143 11.29 -3.67 -2.29
CA GLY A 143 10.59 -4.57 -1.37
C GLY A 143 9.77 -3.87 -0.29
N HIS A 144 9.74 -2.53 -0.25
CA HIS A 144 8.87 -1.76 0.65
C HIS A 144 7.98 -0.77 -0.12
N PRO A 145 7.24 -1.21 -1.16
CA PRO A 145 6.47 -0.29 -1.97
C PRO A 145 5.20 0.14 -1.24
N ALA A 146 4.89 1.42 -1.29
CA ALA A 146 3.54 1.91 -1.02
C ALA A 146 3.01 2.59 -2.29
N VAL A 147 2.11 1.91 -3.00
CA VAL A 147 1.58 2.36 -4.29
C VAL A 147 0.15 2.84 -4.12
N PHE A 148 -0.16 3.99 -4.70
CA PHE A 148 -1.52 4.55 -4.69
C PHE A 148 -1.81 5.29 -5.98
N LYS A 149 -3.10 5.48 -6.25
CA LYS A 149 -3.57 6.39 -7.29
C LYS A 149 -3.81 7.76 -6.66
N ASP A 150 -3.20 8.79 -7.22
CA ASP A 150 -3.48 10.17 -6.89
C ASP A 150 -4.83 10.57 -7.50
N GLU A 151 -5.83 10.74 -6.64
CA GLU A 151 -7.18 11.14 -7.02
C GLU A 151 -7.35 12.67 -7.08
N ASN A 152 -6.25 13.44 -6.94
CA ASN A 152 -6.29 14.88 -7.15
C ASN A 152 -6.82 15.19 -8.57
N PRO A 153 -7.90 15.96 -8.73
CA PRO A 153 -8.44 16.32 -10.04
C PRO A 153 -7.45 17.14 -10.89
N ASP A 154 -6.49 17.81 -10.25
CA ASP A 154 -5.43 18.59 -10.90
C ASP A 154 -4.14 17.76 -11.12
N CYS A 155 -4.19 16.44 -10.86
CA CYS A 155 -3.04 15.57 -11.09
C CYS A 155 -2.64 15.62 -12.57
N PRO A 156 -1.35 15.89 -12.90
CA PRO A 156 -0.91 15.93 -14.28
C PRO A 156 -1.24 14.61 -15.01
N PRO A 157 -1.78 14.68 -16.24
CA PRO A 157 -2.03 13.47 -17.04
C PRO A 157 -0.76 12.63 -17.16
N GLY A 158 -0.84 11.36 -16.78
CA GLY A 158 0.31 10.45 -16.78
C GLY A 158 1.16 10.47 -15.50
N ALA A 159 0.75 11.16 -14.44
CA ALA A 159 1.38 11.11 -13.12
C ALA A 159 0.44 10.58 -12.01
N CYS A 160 -0.70 10.01 -12.41
CA CYS A 160 -1.78 9.62 -11.50
C CYS A 160 -1.44 8.40 -10.64
N TYR A 161 -0.42 7.60 -10.99
CA TYR A 161 0.08 6.56 -10.09
C TYR A 161 1.32 7.05 -9.39
N LYS A 162 1.33 6.90 -8.07
CA LYS A 162 2.44 7.29 -7.22
C LYS A 162 2.91 6.11 -6.41
N ALA A 163 4.22 6.07 -6.16
CA ALA A 163 4.81 5.07 -5.27
C ALA A 163 5.83 5.72 -4.35
N ILE A 164 5.87 5.28 -3.11
CA ILE A 164 6.89 5.62 -2.13
C ILE A 164 7.74 4.39 -1.87
N LEU A 165 9.05 4.52 -2.05
CA LEU A 165 10.03 3.47 -1.79
C LEU A 165 11.05 3.97 -0.77
N ARG A 166 11.44 3.12 0.17
CA ARG A 166 12.59 3.36 1.03
C ARG A 166 13.87 3.35 0.20
N SER A 167 14.79 4.25 0.46
CA SER A 167 16.17 4.22 0.01
C SER A 167 17.07 3.83 1.17
N ASN A 168 17.98 2.88 0.94
CA ASN A 168 18.96 2.46 1.95
C ASN A 168 20.08 3.50 2.12
N ASN A 169 20.50 4.15 1.03
CA ASN A 169 21.56 5.15 1.04
C ASN A 169 21.43 6.14 -0.15
N PRO A 170 21.35 7.47 0.09
CA PRO A 170 21.09 8.07 1.39
C PRO A 170 19.75 7.58 1.94
N HIS A 171 19.68 7.46 3.25
CA HIS A 171 18.51 6.96 3.95
C HIS A 171 17.33 7.91 3.77
N GLY A 172 16.15 7.38 3.44
CA GLY A 172 14.93 8.18 3.31
C GLY A 172 13.89 7.54 2.40
N LEU A 173 12.85 8.30 2.04
CA LEU A 173 11.80 7.89 1.11
C LEU A 173 11.95 8.60 -0.22
N LEU A 174 11.90 7.86 -1.31
CA LEU A 174 11.84 8.36 -2.68
C LEU A 174 10.41 8.29 -3.19
N ALA A 175 9.99 9.32 -3.91
CA ALA A 175 8.72 9.36 -4.61
C ALA A 175 8.92 9.01 -6.08
N TYR A 176 8.01 8.19 -6.62
CA TYR A 176 7.93 7.81 -8.02
C TYR A 176 6.57 8.17 -8.57
N SER A 177 6.52 8.39 -9.88
CA SER A 177 5.28 8.49 -10.64
C SER A 177 5.25 7.50 -11.79
N SER A 178 4.04 7.16 -12.24
CA SER A 178 3.83 6.35 -13.42
C SER A 178 2.55 6.78 -14.14
N ALA A 179 2.56 6.66 -15.47
CA ALA A 179 1.39 6.91 -16.31
C ALA A 179 0.48 5.69 -16.41
N ASP A 180 1.06 4.49 -16.40
CA ASP A 180 0.37 3.21 -16.57
C ASP A 180 0.29 2.39 -15.27
N GLY A 181 1.00 2.82 -14.23
CA GLY A 181 1.14 2.12 -12.95
C GLY A 181 2.16 0.99 -13.00
N LEU A 182 2.86 0.77 -14.11
CA LEU A 182 3.75 -0.36 -14.32
C LEU A 182 5.19 0.08 -14.60
N ARG A 183 5.37 1.23 -15.26
CA ARG A 183 6.65 1.83 -15.59
C ARG A 183 6.87 3.07 -14.74
N TRP A 184 7.78 2.95 -13.78
CA TRP A 184 7.97 3.95 -12.73
C TRP A 184 9.15 4.85 -13.03
N THR A 185 8.93 6.16 -12.85
CA THR A 185 9.95 7.19 -12.99
C THR A 185 10.13 7.90 -11.65
N PRO A 186 11.36 8.03 -11.13
CA PRO A 186 11.60 8.79 -9.90
C PRO A 186 11.24 10.25 -10.11
N LEU A 187 10.57 10.86 -9.12
CA LEU A 187 10.25 12.29 -9.09
C LEU A 187 11.41 13.14 -8.56
N SER A 188 12.39 12.50 -7.91
CA SER A 188 13.58 13.14 -7.35
C SER A 188 14.75 12.14 -7.35
N GLU A 189 15.98 12.66 -7.47
CA GLU A 189 17.21 11.85 -7.35
C GLU A 189 17.67 11.68 -5.89
N THR A 190 17.08 12.43 -4.96
CA THR A 190 17.34 12.35 -3.53
C THR A 190 16.06 12.08 -2.75
N PRO A 191 16.12 11.42 -1.58
CA PRO A 191 14.94 11.20 -0.76
C PRO A 191 14.19 12.50 -0.44
N VAL A 192 12.88 12.47 -0.57
CA VAL A 192 11.96 13.60 -0.30
C VAL A 192 11.55 13.67 1.16
N ILE A 193 11.74 12.59 1.92
CA ILE A 193 11.57 12.52 3.37
C ILE A 193 12.79 11.78 3.94
N THR A 194 13.47 12.37 4.90
CA THR A 194 14.74 11.82 5.44
C THR A 194 14.68 11.43 6.91
N ASP A 195 13.64 11.87 7.64
CA ASP A 195 13.48 11.59 9.07
C ASP A 195 12.44 10.49 9.33
N GLY A 196 12.85 9.42 10.01
CA GLY A 196 12.04 8.23 10.28
C GLY A 196 12.82 6.92 10.16
N ALA A 197 12.25 5.81 10.65
CA ALA A 197 12.85 4.48 10.57
C ALA A 197 12.61 3.77 9.21
N PHE A 198 11.45 4.01 8.61
CA PHE A 198 11.02 3.50 7.29
C PHE A 198 11.06 1.98 7.10
N ASP A 199 11.13 1.19 8.18
CA ASP A 199 11.22 -0.27 8.20
C ASP A 199 9.87 -0.99 7.94
N SER A 200 8.80 -0.23 7.74
CA SER A 200 7.44 -0.69 7.40
C SER A 200 6.95 -0.10 6.06
N GLN A 201 5.77 -0.49 5.58
CA GLN A 201 5.15 0.14 4.42
C GLN A 201 4.78 1.61 4.72
N ASN A 202 5.36 2.54 3.97
CA ASN A 202 5.22 3.98 4.20
C ASN A 202 4.06 4.55 3.38
N LEU A 203 2.85 4.52 3.94
CA LEU A 203 1.61 4.88 3.24
C LEU A 203 1.50 6.38 2.97
N ALA A 204 1.14 6.73 1.74
CA ALA A 204 0.69 8.06 1.37
C ALA A 204 -0.57 7.95 0.50
N PHE A 205 -1.45 8.94 0.57
CA PHE A 205 -2.68 9.01 -0.22
C PHE A 205 -3.19 10.45 -0.33
N TRP A 206 -3.99 10.74 -1.34
CA TRP A 206 -4.69 12.02 -1.47
C TRP A 206 -5.94 12.02 -0.60
N ASP A 207 -6.07 13.01 0.29
CA ASP A 207 -7.30 13.27 1.04
C ASP A 207 -8.12 14.36 0.33
N ALA A 208 -9.23 13.94 -0.28
CA ALA A 208 -10.15 14.83 -0.96
C ALA A 208 -10.90 15.77 0.00
N ALA A 209 -11.06 15.42 1.29
CA ALA A 209 -11.75 16.26 2.26
C ALA A 209 -10.93 17.52 2.62
N CYS A 210 -9.61 17.36 2.68
CA CYS A 210 -8.68 18.46 2.98
C CYS A 210 -7.93 18.99 1.75
N ALA A 211 -8.12 18.36 0.58
CA ALA A 211 -7.42 18.65 -0.68
C ALA A 211 -5.89 18.65 -0.52
N GLN A 212 -5.35 17.62 0.13
CA GLN A 212 -3.93 17.49 0.44
C GLN A 212 -3.44 16.05 0.29
N LEU A 213 -2.17 15.89 -0.08
CA LEU A 213 -1.49 14.60 -0.02
C LEU A 213 -1.06 14.33 1.44
N LEU A 214 -1.62 13.30 2.05
CA LEU A 214 -1.24 12.82 3.37
C LEU A 214 -0.22 11.69 3.24
N GLY A 215 0.71 11.60 4.18
CA GLY A 215 1.76 10.58 4.20
C GLY A 215 2.73 10.78 5.36
N PRO A 216 3.85 10.04 5.42
CA PRO A 216 4.91 10.31 6.38
C PRO A 216 5.35 11.76 6.16
N SER A 217 5.57 12.49 7.25
CA SER A 217 5.68 13.95 7.21
C SER A 217 6.78 14.41 6.25
N PHE A 218 6.36 15.14 5.21
CA PHE A 218 7.22 16.01 4.40
C PHE A 218 7.54 17.24 5.26
N SER A 219 8.62 17.21 6.04
CA SER A 219 9.12 18.40 6.74
C SER A 219 10.07 19.19 5.86
#